data_AF-A0A8K0QRT9-F1
#
_entry.id   AF-A0A8K0QRT9-F1
#
_cell.length_a   1.000
_cell.length_b   1.000
_cell.length_c   1.000
_cell.angle_alpha   90.00
_cell.angle_beta   90.00
_cell.angle_gamma   90.00
#
_symmetry.space_group_name_H-M   'P 1'
#
loop_
_entity.id
_entity.type
_entity.pdbx_description
1 polymer ?
#
loop_
_entity_poly.entity_id
_entity_poly.type
_entity_poly.pdbx_seq_one_letter_code
_entity_poly.pdbx_strand_id
1 'polypeptide(L)'
;MSEIYSTASRVWVWFGTPYNTLPLGADLHALTQVLNVAGESYNRETPDREPFLAQLSRLESSLCQSQVDQDTASSKAGEAPVTSGPCVPEIADGTTAIVHALPSRNFLVNLFDQLYFLARHEYFTRIWIVQEFVLAKRVPIFIIGAWVFYLDLLPAVAFCLFEEQHHLEGILGVLAFNAYDLFEASKSAQWLSLAKYIRRLTNRIPSPRAFHLSVNLIAFLRLRYSSKATIDHDLFYGILGLLYEVEVPPALQPDYRQSFEQLTLQYTRYLIGNPKDLRILEETYKNHLLDCPSWVPDMRHRMRPRDFTKPVPPAMGSVSISPDGLQLQVEGSMVDKILPCTCCELDHDGAEDVLEFLQNVILVGAARITNRTSGAVFGD
;
A
#
# COMPACT_ATOMS: atom_id res chain seq x y z
N MET A 1 4.06 -10.90 -20.46
CA MET A 1 3.68 -9.49 -20.21
C MET A 1 4.86 -8.67 -19.70
N SER A 2 5.54 -9.09 -18.63
CA SER A 2 6.71 -8.35 -18.10
C SER A 2 7.79 -8.05 -19.14
N GLU A 3 8.16 -9.02 -19.98
CA GLU A 3 9.12 -8.87 -21.08
C GLU A 3 8.67 -7.83 -22.13
N ILE A 4 7.37 -7.76 -22.42
CA ILE A 4 6.82 -6.79 -23.38
C ILE A 4 7.04 -5.38 -22.86
N TYR A 5 6.70 -5.12 -21.60
CA TYR A 5 6.82 -3.77 -21.03
C TYR A 5 8.25 -3.37 -20.68
N SER A 6 9.11 -4.33 -20.32
CA SER A 6 10.53 -4.06 -20.06
C SER A 6 11.31 -3.74 -21.34
N THR A 7 10.87 -4.25 -22.50
CA THR A 7 11.50 -3.97 -23.80
C THR A 7 10.92 -2.73 -24.49
N ALA A 8 9.64 -2.42 -24.25
CA ALA A 8 8.95 -1.27 -24.82
C ALA A 8 9.71 0.05 -24.61
N SER A 9 9.87 0.82 -25.69
CA SER A 9 10.51 2.15 -25.64
C SER A 9 9.62 3.20 -24.97
N ARG A 10 8.30 3.03 -25.10
CA ARG A 10 7.28 3.90 -24.52
C ARG A 10 5.96 3.15 -24.38
N VAL A 11 5.22 3.43 -23.31
CA VAL A 11 3.86 2.94 -23.09
C VAL A 11 2.89 4.10 -23.30
N TRP A 12 1.86 3.86 -24.10
CA TRP A 12 0.81 4.82 -24.42
C TRP A 12 -0.53 4.23 -24.01
N VAL A 13 -1.32 5.04 -23.34
CA VAL A 13 -2.55 4.59 -22.70
C VAL A 13 -3.68 5.48 -23.19
N TRP A 14 -4.57 4.91 -23.99
CA TRP A 14 -5.70 5.64 -24.54
C TRP A 14 -6.95 5.41 -23.69
N PHE A 15 -7.54 6.51 -23.22
CA PHE A 15 -8.71 6.50 -22.33
C PHE A 15 -10.02 6.84 -23.04
N GLY A 16 -9.98 6.96 -24.37
CA GLY A 16 -11.14 7.32 -25.17
C GLY A 16 -11.23 8.81 -25.47
N THR A 17 -12.43 9.26 -25.75
CA THR A 17 -12.77 10.67 -26.01
C THR A 17 -13.16 11.36 -24.71
N PRO A 18 -12.93 12.68 -24.55
CA PRO A 18 -13.25 13.41 -23.32
C PRO A 18 -14.67 13.20 -22.82
N TYR A 19 -15.66 13.09 -23.72
CA TYR A 19 -17.06 12.86 -23.37
C TYR A 19 -17.35 11.57 -22.59
N ASN A 20 -16.49 10.56 -22.73
CA ASN A 20 -16.64 9.27 -22.03
C ASN A 20 -15.72 9.16 -20.80
N THR A 21 -14.73 10.06 -20.69
CA THR A 21 -13.64 9.95 -19.72
C THR A 21 -13.70 11.06 -18.66
N LEU A 22 -14.47 12.11 -18.88
CA LEU A 22 -14.53 13.28 -18.00
C LEU A 22 -15.99 13.73 -17.80
N PRO A 23 -16.29 14.41 -16.68
CA PRO A 23 -17.61 14.98 -16.45
C PRO A 23 -18.01 15.97 -17.55
N LEU A 24 -19.32 16.10 -17.78
CA LEU A 24 -19.85 17.07 -18.74
C LEU A 24 -19.44 18.49 -18.33
N GLY A 25 -18.87 19.25 -19.27
CA GLY A 25 -18.36 20.60 -18.99
C GLY A 25 -16.91 20.64 -18.47
N ALA A 26 -16.19 19.52 -18.51
CA ALA A 26 -14.77 19.48 -18.20
C ALA A 26 -13.95 20.48 -19.03
N ASP A 27 -13.17 21.30 -18.34
CA ASP A 27 -12.21 22.22 -18.95
C ASP A 27 -10.84 21.54 -19.06
N LEU A 28 -10.59 20.93 -20.22
CA LEU A 28 -9.35 20.24 -20.52
C LEU A 28 -8.13 21.16 -20.59
N HIS A 29 -8.34 22.43 -20.95
CA HIS A 29 -7.24 23.39 -21.02
C HIS A 29 -6.76 23.75 -19.62
N ALA A 30 -7.70 24.02 -18.72
CA ALA A 30 -7.48 24.18 -17.29
C ALA A 30 -6.73 22.99 -16.68
N LEU A 31 -7.24 21.78 -16.92
CA LEU A 31 -6.63 20.54 -16.42
C LEU A 31 -5.19 20.39 -16.92
N THR A 32 -4.94 20.72 -18.19
CA THR A 32 -3.60 20.67 -18.79
C THR A 32 -2.65 21.66 -18.16
N GLN A 33 -3.09 22.90 -17.94
CA GLN A 33 -2.28 23.91 -17.28
C GLN A 33 -1.89 23.48 -15.87
N VAL A 34 -2.85 22.98 -15.07
CA VAL A 34 -2.56 22.48 -13.72
C VAL A 34 -1.57 21.32 -13.75
N LEU A 35 -1.82 20.31 -14.59
CA LEU A 35 -0.93 19.14 -14.69
C LEU A 35 0.48 19.54 -15.14
N ASN A 36 0.62 20.51 -16.05
CA ASN A 36 1.92 21.01 -16.47
C ASN A 36 2.62 21.80 -15.38
N VAL A 37 1.92 22.72 -14.68
CA VAL A 37 2.49 23.47 -13.55
C VAL A 37 2.91 22.52 -12.43
N ALA A 38 2.05 21.57 -12.06
CA ALA A 38 2.38 20.55 -11.08
C ALA A 38 3.53 19.66 -11.55
N GLY A 39 3.60 19.34 -12.84
CA GLY A 39 4.72 18.61 -13.43
C GLY A 39 6.03 19.41 -13.38
N GLU A 40 5.99 20.71 -13.63
CA GLU A 40 7.15 21.59 -13.49
C GLU A 40 7.61 21.71 -12.04
N SER A 41 6.68 21.93 -11.09
CA SER A 41 7.01 21.95 -9.65
C SER A 41 7.57 20.60 -9.19
N TYR A 42 6.90 19.50 -9.56
CA TYR A 42 7.36 18.14 -9.28
C TYR A 42 8.76 17.88 -9.82
N ASN A 43 9.04 18.28 -11.07
CA ASN A 43 10.35 18.11 -11.68
C ASN A 43 11.44 19.05 -11.11
N ARG A 44 11.08 20.26 -10.66
CA ARG A 44 12.03 21.23 -10.09
C ARG A 44 12.43 20.87 -8.66
N GLU A 45 11.50 20.40 -7.86
CA GLU A 45 11.75 20.08 -6.45
C GLU A 45 12.33 18.69 -6.23
N THR A 46 12.40 17.83 -7.26
CA THR A 46 12.90 16.46 -7.07
C THR A 46 13.81 15.94 -8.19
N PRO A 47 15.11 16.32 -8.19
CA PRO A 47 16.14 15.44 -8.75
C PRO A 47 16.31 14.20 -7.86
N ASP A 48 16.19 14.37 -6.54
CA ASP A 48 16.14 13.30 -5.53
C ASP A 48 15.03 13.59 -4.52
N ARG A 49 14.15 12.61 -4.35
CA ARG A 49 12.84 12.69 -3.71
C ARG A 49 13.01 12.60 -2.17
N GLU A 50 12.41 13.46 -1.35
CA GLU A 50 12.67 13.46 0.12
C GLU A 50 11.46 13.22 1.04
N PRO A 51 10.21 13.71 0.86
CA PRO A 51 9.18 13.53 1.92
C PRO A 51 8.59 12.11 1.98
N PHE A 52 8.12 11.57 0.84
CA PHE A 52 7.68 10.18 0.76
C PHE A 52 8.85 9.20 0.84
N LEU A 53 10.04 9.62 0.40
CA LEU A 53 11.25 8.81 0.54
C LEU A 53 11.82 8.85 1.94
N ALA A 54 11.66 9.87 2.76
CA ALA A 54 12.13 9.87 4.14
C ALA A 54 11.41 8.77 4.94
N GLN A 55 10.12 8.54 4.66
CA GLN A 55 9.38 7.39 5.19
C GLN A 55 9.91 6.05 4.67
N LEU A 56 10.46 6.01 3.46
CA LEU A 56 11.01 4.79 2.85
C LEU A 56 12.52 4.59 3.09
N SER A 57 13.28 5.65 3.39
CA SER A 57 14.67 5.63 3.85
C SER A 57 14.72 5.08 5.27
N ARG A 58 13.65 5.29 6.07
CA ARG A 58 13.40 4.55 7.31
C ARG A 58 13.20 3.05 7.05
N LEU A 59 12.55 2.70 5.94
CA LEU A 59 12.33 1.31 5.51
C LEU A 59 13.64 0.68 4.97
N GLU A 60 14.45 1.43 4.24
CA GLU A 60 15.81 1.05 3.80
C GLU A 60 16.75 0.86 5.00
N SER A 61 16.74 1.80 5.95
CA SER A 61 17.50 1.68 7.20
C SER A 61 17.04 0.49 8.03
N SER A 62 15.73 0.22 8.07
CA SER A 62 15.19 -0.96 8.74
C SER A 62 15.55 -2.29 8.05
N LEU A 63 15.51 -2.34 6.71
CA LEU A 63 15.87 -3.54 5.94
C LEU A 63 17.37 -3.82 6.02
N CYS A 64 18.21 -2.79 5.90
CA CYS A 64 19.65 -2.89 6.07
C CYS A 64 20.03 -3.27 7.51
N GLN A 65 19.40 -2.67 8.53
CA GLN A 65 19.64 -3.00 9.93
C GLN A 65 19.22 -4.44 10.24
N SER A 66 18.08 -4.92 9.72
CA SER A 66 17.64 -6.31 9.88
C SER A 66 18.62 -7.31 9.26
N GLN A 67 19.31 -6.94 8.18
CA GLN A 67 20.29 -7.81 7.52
C GLN A 67 21.64 -7.77 8.24
N VAL A 68 22.09 -6.59 8.68
CA VAL A 68 23.25 -6.43 9.55
C VAL A 68 23.04 -7.20 10.86
N ASP A 69 21.88 -7.11 11.49
CA ASP A 69 21.59 -7.81 12.74
C ASP A 69 21.51 -9.34 12.54
N GLN A 70 21.04 -9.83 11.39
CA GLN A 70 21.06 -11.26 11.04
C GLN A 70 22.49 -11.78 10.80
N ASP A 71 23.35 -10.98 10.18
CA ASP A 71 24.75 -11.32 9.93
C ASP A 71 25.61 -11.16 11.21
N THR A 72 25.27 -10.19 12.07
CA THR A 72 25.99 -9.88 13.32
C THR A 72 25.53 -10.77 14.49
N ALA A 73 24.33 -11.36 14.44
CA ALA A 73 23.89 -12.41 15.37
C ALA A 73 24.76 -13.68 15.29
N SER A 74 25.62 -13.82 14.27
CA SER A 74 26.68 -14.84 14.21
C SER A 74 28.04 -14.40 14.76
N SER A 75 28.21 -13.16 15.25
CA SER A 75 29.48 -12.68 15.81
C SER A 75 29.29 -11.61 16.89
N LYS A 76 29.35 -12.06 18.15
CA LYS A 76 29.56 -11.38 19.45
C LYS A 76 29.33 -9.86 19.63
N ALA A 77 28.76 -9.59 20.81
CA ALA A 77 28.43 -8.32 21.46
C ALA A 77 29.57 -7.29 21.62
N GLY A 78 29.17 -6.02 21.46
CA GLY A 78 29.88 -4.83 21.94
C GLY A 78 29.03 -3.57 21.70
N GLU A 79 28.79 -2.79 22.75
CA GLU A 79 27.95 -1.57 22.77
C GLU A 79 28.58 -0.37 22.04
N ALA A 80 27.76 0.47 21.40
CA ALA A 80 28.07 1.86 21.05
C ALA A 80 26.78 2.70 20.79
N PRO A 81 26.84 4.05 20.86
CA PRO A 81 25.77 4.88 21.39
C PRO A 81 24.86 5.57 20.35
N VAL A 82 23.73 6.08 20.86
CA VAL A 82 22.68 6.83 20.17
C VAL A 82 23.16 8.23 19.76
N THR A 83 23.07 8.56 18.47
CA THR A 83 23.20 9.92 17.94
C THR A 83 21.87 10.45 17.43
N SER A 84 21.56 11.71 17.76
CA SER A 84 20.37 12.44 17.34
C SER A 84 20.43 12.75 15.83
N GLY A 85 19.38 12.33 15.11
CA GLY A 85 19.22 12.56 13.67
C GLY A 85 18.90 14.02 13.30
N PRO A 86 19.13 14.43 12.04
CA PRO A 86 18.96 15.80 11.60
C PRO A 86 17.48 16.18 11.40
N CYS A 87 17.20 17.46 11.63
CA CYS A 87 15.90 18.10 11.40
C CYS A 87 15.63 18.24 9.89
N VAL A 88 14.40 17.92 9.47
CA VAL A 88 13.93 17.96 8.07
C VAL A 88 13.77 19.43 7.60
N PRO A 89 14.17 19.81 6.37
CA PRO A 89 13.93 21.15 5.83
C PRO A 89 12.47 21.33 5.35
N GLU A 90 11.92 22.54 5.53
CA GLU A 90 10.59 22.96 5.07
C GLU A 90 10.45 22.87 3.54
N ILE A 91 9.45 22.13 3.07
CA ILE A 91 9.06 21.95 1.66
C ILE A 91 7.93 22.93 1.32
N ALA A 92 8.22 24.24 1.31
CA ALA A 92 7.18 25.27 1.26
C ALA A 92 7.02 26.00 -0.09
N ASP A 93 7.95 25.89 -1.05
CA ASP A 93 8.02 26.88 -2.14
C ASP A 93 7.25 26.51 -3.44
N GLY A 94 7.08 25.23 -3.79
CA GLY A 94 6.43 24.82 -5.06
C GLY A 94 4.90 24.77 -5.04
N THR A 95 4.32 24.61 -3.85
CA THR A 95 2.89 24.27 -3.68
C THR A 95 1.99 25.50 -3.62
N THR A 96 2.49 26.61 -3.04
CA THR A 96 1.80 27.91 -3.05
C THR A 96 1.59 28.44 -4.46
N ALA A 97 2.49 28.11 -5.40
CA ALA A 97 2.40 28.50 -6.80
C ALA A 97 1.19 27.88 -7.52
N ILE A 98 0.80 26.64 -7.18
CA ILE A 98 -0.39 25.99 -7.74
C ILE A 98 -1.64 26.72 -7.26
N VAL A 99 -1.78 26.95 -5.96
CA VAL A 99 -2.96 27.63 -5.39
C VAL A 99 -3.10 29.07 -5.92
N HIS A 100 -2.00 29.80 -6.05
CA HIS A 100 -2.00 31.16 -6.57
C HIS A 100 -2.20 31.28 -8.10
N ALA A 101 -1.87 30.24 -8.87
CA ALA A 101 -2.10 30.22 -10.31
C ALA A 101 -3.58 29.99 -10.68
N LEU A 102 -4.45 29.70 -9.71
CA LEU A 102 -5.81 29.21 -9.99
C LEU A 102 -6.84 30.36 -10.00
N PRO A 103 -7.56 30.56 -11.12
CA PRO A 103 -8.24 31.83 -11.39
C PRO A 103 -9.58 32.01 -10.64
N SER A 104 -10.23 30.96 -10.12
CA SER A 104 -11.48 31.08 -9.34
C SER A 104 -11.87 29.83 -8.53
N ARG A 105 -12.78 29.98 -7.55
CA ARG A 105 -13.40 28.86 -6.80
C ARG A 105 -14.04 27.81 -7.71
N ASN A 106 -14.84 28.24 -8.69
CA ASN A 106 -15.58 27.32 -9.56
C ASN A 106 -14.62 26.52 -10.45
N PHE A 107 -13.50 27.14 -10.84
CA PHE A 107 -12.41 26.45 -11.52
C PHE A 107 -11.84 25.32 -10.66
N LEU A 108 -11.56 25.57 -9.38
CA LEU A 108 -11.03 24.55 -8.47
C LEU A 108 -11.99 23.37 -8.32
N VAL A 109 -13.27 23.63 -8.05
CA VAL A 109 -14.28 22.56 -7.92
C VAL A 109 -14.33 21.70 -9.19
N ASN A 110 -14.44 22.33 -10.36
CA ASN A 110 -14.47 21.62 -11.64
C ASN A 110 -13.18 20.83 -11.92
N LEU A 111 -12.04 21.32 -11.47
CA LEU A 111 -10.75 20.64 -11.60
C LEU A 111 -10.68 19.42 -10.67
N PHE A 112 -11.11 19.55 -9.41
CA PHE A 112 -11.20 18.44 -8.46
C PHE A 112 -12.12 17.34 -9.00
N ASP A 113 -13.29 17.69 -9.52
CA ASP A 113 -14.23 16.71 -10.10
C ASP A 113 -13.61 15.97 -11.29
N GLN A 114 -12.89 16.69 -12.17
CA GLN A 114 -12.18 16.08 -13.29
C GLN A 114 -11.07 15.13 -12.83
N LEU A 115 -10.20 15.57 -11.92
CA LEU A 115 -9.12 14.74 -11.37
C LEU A 115 -9.66 13.52 -10.61
N TYR A 116 -10.74 13.70 -9.86
CA TYR A 116 -11.40 12.65 -9.13
C TYR A 116 -11.98 11.59 -10.06
N PHE A 117 -12.66 12.02 -11.13
CA PHE A 117 -13.20 11.12 -12.14
C PHE A 117 -12.09 10.32 -12.83
N LEU A 118 -10.97 10.98 -13.17
CA LEU A 118 -9.80 10.30 -13.74
C LEU A 118 -9.18 9.30 -12.76
N ALA A 119 -8.96 9.68 -11.51
CA ALA A 119 -8.39 8.82 -10.48
C ALA A 119 -9.24 7.56 -10.22
N ARG A 120 -10.55 7.65 -10.42
CA ARG A 120 -11.50 6.53 -10.28
C ARG A 120 -11.65 5.68 -11.53
N HIS A 121 -10.99 6.01 -12.63
CA HIS A 121 -11.11 5.24 -13.87
C HIS A 121 -10.69 3.78 -13.66
N GLU A 122 -11.43 2.85 -14.28
CA GLU A 122 -11.26 1.40 -14.07
C GLU A 122 -9.84 0.90 -14.35
N TYR A 123 -9.14 1.58 -15.26
CA TYR A 123 -7.75 1.32 -15.61
C TYR A 123 -6.83 1.31 -14.39
N PHE A 124 -6.94 2.30 -13.50
CA PHE A 124 -6.10 2.38 -12.30
C PHE A 124 -6.41 1.26 -11.30
N THR A 125 -7.58 0.65 -11.42
CA THR A 125 -7.96 -0.47 -10.56
C THR A 125 -7.42 -1.80 -11.07
N ARG A 126 -6.91 -1.94 -12.30
CA ARG A 126 -6.48 -3.25 -12.83
C ARG A 126 -5.10 -3.64 -12.30
N ILE A 127 -4.91 -4.82 -11.73
CA ILE A 127 -3.59 -5.22 -11.18
C ILE A 127 -2.45 -5.14 -12.22
N TRP A 128 -2.73 -5.44 -13.49
CA TRP A 128 -1.73 -5.45 -14.57
C TRP A 128 -1.11 -4.07 -14.89
N ILE A 129 -1.78 -2.98 -14.51
CA ILE A 129 -1.27 -1.61 -14.71
C ILE A 129 0.09 -1.39 -14.05
N VAL A 130 0.36 -2.10 -12.96
CA VAL A 130 1.66 -1.94 -12.31
C VAL A 130 2.81 -2.34 -13.20
N GLN A 131 2.65 -3.36 -14.03
CA GLN A 131 3.71 -3.76 -14.96
C GLN A 131 3.88 -2.70 -16.06
N GLU A 132 2.79 -2.18 -16.59
CA GLU A 132 2.79 -1.10 -17.59
C GLU A 132 3.54 0.14 -17.10
N PHE A 133 3.38 0.50 -15.83
CA PHE A 133 3.98 1.70 -15.27
C PHE A 133 5.40 1.49 -14.74
N VAL A 134 5.63 0.41 -14.00
CA VAL A 134 6.90 0.15 -13.30
C VAL A 134 7.96 -0.38 -14.25
N LEU A 135 7.57 -1.17 -15.26
CA LEU A 135 8.53 -1.77 -16.18
C LEU A 135 8.89 -0.86 -17.37
N ALA A 136 8.06 0.13 -17.67
CA ALA A 136 8.30 1.05 -18.78
C ALA A 136 9.61 1.85 -18.59
N LYS A 137 10.42 1.90 -19.65
CA LYS A 137 11.68 2.68 -19.70
C LYS A 137 11.46 4.18 -19.53
N ARG A 138 10.28 4.67 -19.91
CA ARG A 138 9.85 6.07 -19.79
C ARG A 138 8.51 6.11 -19.07
N VAL A 139 8.20 7.26 -18.47
CA VAL A 139 6.89 7.50 -17.86
C VAL A 139 5.80 7.26 -18.91
N PRO A 140 4.80 6.40 -18.63
CA PRO A 140 3.71 6.16 -19.55
C PRO A 140 2.97 7.45 -19.90
N ILE A 141 2.56 7.55 -21.16
CA ILE A 141 1.71 8.64 -21.64
C ILE A 141 0.25 8.25 -21.47
N PHE A 142 -0.52 9.22 -20.99
CA PHE A 142 -1.98 9.23 -20.98
C PHE A 142 -2.54 10.03 -22.16
N ILE A 143 -3.53 9.47 -22.86
CA ILE A 143 -4.20 10.13 -24.00
C ILE A 143 -5.71 10.18 -23.77
N ILE A 144 -6.29 11.38 -23.79
CA ILE A 144 -7.74 11.61 -23.75
C ILE A 144 -8.13 12.48 -24.94
N GLY A 145 -8.75 11.90 -25.97
CA GLY A 145 -8.98 12.57 -27.24
C GLY A 145 -7.68 13.09 -27.86
N ALA A 146 -7.56 14.40 -28.02
CA ALA A 146 -6.36 15.07 -28.54
C ALA A 146 -5.33 15.44 -27.45
N TRP A 147 -5.63 15.17 -26.19
CA TRP A 147 -4.83 15.63 -25.05
C TRP A 147 -3.87 14.56 -24.57
N VAL A 148 -2.67 14.97 -24.16
CA VAL A 148 -1.54 14.09 -23.85
C VAL A 148 -0.90 14.53 -22.55
N PHE A 149 -0.78 13.61 -21.59
CA PHE A 149 -0.20 13.87 -20.27
C PHE A 149 0.73 12.74 -19.83
N TYR A 150 1.60 13.00 -18.85
CA TYR A 150 2.34 11.95 -18.16
C TYR A 150 1.51 11.36 -17.04
N LEU A 151 1.51 10.02 -16.91
CA LEU A 151 0.62 9.33 -15.97
C LEU A 151 1.00 9.57 -14.49
N ASP A 152 2.25 9.92 -14.20
CA ASP A 152 2.73 10.22 -12.84
C ASP A 152 2.29 11.59 -12.31
N LEU A 153 1.74 12.47 -13.17
CA LEU A 153 1.25 13.77 -12.75
C LEU A 153 0.00 13.69 -11.90
N LEU A 154 -0.88 12.71 -12.14
CA LEU A 154 -2.12 12.54 -11.40
C LEU A 154 -1.88 12.31 -9.89
N PRO A 155 -1.04 11.33 -9.46
CA PRO A 155 -0.74 11.16 -8.05
C PRO A 155 0.05 12.34 -7.46
N ALA A 156 0.90 13.01 -8.25
CA ALA A 156 1.63 14.20 -7.79
C ALA A 156 0.68 15.35 -7.47
N VAL A 157 -0.25 15.67 -8.37
CA VAL A 157 -1.27 16.70 -8.14
C VAL A 157 -2.15 16.36 -6.93
N ALA A 158 -2.62 15.12 -6.83
CA ALA A 158 -3.45 14.70 -5.70
C ALA A 158 -2.72 14.84 -4.37
N PHE A 159 -1.43 14.52 -4.32
CA PHE A 159 -0.59 14.71 -3.13
C PHE A 159 -0.42 16.20 -2.79
N CYS A 160 -0.06 17.04 -3.76
CA CYS A 160 0.08 18.49 -3.54
C CYS A 160 -1.22 19.12 -3.03
N LEU A 161 -2.38 18.74 -3.59
CA LEU A 161 -3.68 19.26 -3.14
C LEU A 161 -4.06 18.76 -1.74
N PHE A 162 -3.62 17.56 -1.36
CA PHE A 162 -3.84 17.01 -0.03
C PHE A 162 -3.01 17.71 1.06
N GLU A 163 -1.71 17.95 0.82
CA GLU A 163 -0.84 18.67 1.75
C GLU A 163 -1.38 20.09 2.03
N GLU A 164 -1.94 20.75 1.01
CA GLU A 164 -2.51 22.10 1.12
C GLU A 164 -3.92 22.13 1.73
N GLN A 165 -4.50 20.99 2.13
CA GLN A 165 -5.89 20.96 2.59
C GLN A 165 -6.15 21.93 3.76
N HIS A 166 -5.18 22.10 4.67
CA HIS A 166 -5.28 23.03 5.80
C HIS A 166 -5.24 24.50 5.38
N HIS A 167 -4.52 24.84 4.31
CA HIS A 167 -4.53 26.18 3.71
C HIS A 167 -5.82 26.42 2.91
N LEU A 168 -6.42 25.36 2.35
CA LEU A 168 -7.69 25.38 1.63
C LEU A 168 -8.92 25.46 2.57
N GLU A 169 -8.83 24.92 3.79
CA GLU A 169 -9.90 24.97 4.81
C GLU A 169 -10.34 26.41 5.12
N GLY A 170 -9.39 27.35 5.15
CA GLY A 170 -9.66 28.76 5.39
C GLY A 170 -10.37 29.48 4.22
N ILE A 171 -10.28 28.93 3.02
CA ILE A 171 -10.86 29.53 1.82
C ILE A 171 -12.22 28.88 1.53
N LEU A 172 -12.34 27.54 1.60
CA LEU A 172 -13.54 26.77 1.23
C LEU A 172 -13.54 25.32 1.78
N GLY A 173 -14.20 25.05 2.91
CA GLY A 173 -14.26 23.69 3.51
C GLY A 173 -14.77 22.55 2.61
N VAL A 174 -15.52 22.85 1.54
CA VAL A 174 -15.94 21.86 0.52
C VAL A 174 -14.74 21.32 -0.28
N LEU A 175 -13.70 22.13 -0.49
CA LEU A 175 -12.51 21.70 -1.24
C LEU A 175 -11.60 20.78 -0.43
N ALA A 176 -11.54 20.95 0.90
CA ALA A 176 -10.78 20.06 1.78
C ALA A 176 -11.33 18.62 1.75
N PHE A 177 -12.66 18.47 1.78
CA PHE A 177 -13.32 17.17 1.62
C PHE A 177 -13.02 16.54 0.25
N ASN A 178 -13.08 17.33 -0.82
CA ASN A 178 -12.78 16.86 -2.18
C ASN A 178 -11.29 16.48 -2.36
N ALA A 179 -10.37 17.15 -1.65
CA ALA A 179 -8.96 16.83 -1.68
C ALA A 179 -8.65 15.48 -1.02
N TYR A 180 -9.28 15.17 0.12
CA TYR A 180 -9.18 13.85 0.75
C TYR A 180 -9.74 12.75 -0.17
N ASP A 181 -10.93 12.95 -0.73
CA ASP A 181 -11.55 11.99 -1.64
C ASP A 181 -10.72 11.77 -2.91
N LEU A 182 -10.14 12.83 -3.46
CA LEU A 182 -9.19 12.75 -4.58
C LEU A 182 -7.92 12.00 -4.17
N PHE A 183 -7.36 12.29 -3.00
CA PHE A 183 -6.19 11.60 -2.48
C PHE A 183 -6.47 10.10 -2.35
N GLU A 184 -7.57 9.71 -1.70
CA GLU A 184 -8.02 8.34 -1.58
C GLU A 184 -8.24 7.66 -2.95
N ALA A 185 -8.92 8.34 -3.88
CA ALA A 185 -9.13 7.83 -5.24
C ALA A 185 -7.80 7.66 -5.99
N SER A 186 -6.84 8.55 -5.78
CA SER A 186 -5.54 8.54 -6.44
C SER A 186 -4.58 7.51 -5.85
N LYS A 187 -4.88 6.87 -4.72
CA LYS A 187 -4.01 5.85 -4.10
C LYS A 187 -3.65 4.73 -5.08
N SER A 188 -4.56 4.36 -5.98
CA SER A 188 -4.30 3.39 -7.05
C SER A 188 -3.23 3.89 -8.04
N ALA A 189 -3.12 5.19 -8.28
CA ALA A 189 -2.03 5.76 -9.07
C ALA A 189 -0.76 5.99 -8.23
N GLN A 190 -0.89 6.36 -6.95
CA GLN A 190 0.25 6.53 -6.04
C GLN A 190 1.00 5.21 -5.82
N TRP A 191 0.27 4.09 -5.72
CA TRP A 191 0.86 2.76 -5.60
C TRP A 191 1.83 2.47 -6.76
N LEU A 192 1.54 2.94 -7.97
CA LEU A 192 2.42 2.77 -9.13
C LEU A 192 3.77 3.47 -8.93
N SER A 193 3.74 4.70 -8.42
CA SER A 193 4.92 5.49 -8.10
C SER A 193 5.74 4.84 -6.99
N LEU A 194 5.07 4.32 -5.95
CA LEU A 194 5.73 3.60 -4.87
C LEU A 194 6.31 2.27 -5.34
N ALA A 195 5.59 1.51 -6.16
CA ALA A 195 6.07 0.24 -6.67
C ALA A 195 7.33 0.42 -7.53
N LYS A 196 7.35 1.46 -8.35
CA LYS A 196 8.53 1.86 -9.13
C LYS A 196 9.71 2.23 -8.25
N TYR A 197 9.44 2.88 -7.11
CA TYR A 197 10.47 3.24 -6.16
C TYR A 197 11.04 2.03 -5.41
N ILE A 198 10.18 1.19 -4.84
CA ILE A 198 10.59 -0.01 -4.11
C ILE A 198 11.47 -0.88 -4.98
N ARG A 199 11.08 -1.09 -6.24
CA ARG A 199 11.90 -1.83 -7.19
C ARG A 199 13.31 -1.25 -7.35
N ARG A 200 13.46 0.08 -7.36
CA ARG A 200 14.78 0.74 -7.45
C ARG A 200 15.60 0.52 -6.19
N LEU A 201 14.99 0.62 -5.01
CA LEU A 201 15.68 0.37 -3.74
C LEU A 201 16.15 -1.07 -3.64
N THR A 202 15.26 -2.02 -3.93
CA THR A 202 15.52 -3.44 -3.73
C THR A 202 16.58 -3.94 -4.69
N ASN A 203 16.66 -3.37 -5.90
CA ASN A 203 17.73 -3.67 -6.85
C ASN A 203 19.11 -3.13 -6.44
N ARG A 204 19.20 -2.25 -5.44
CA ARG A 204 20.49 -1.72 -4.92
C ARG A 204 21.06 -2.54 -3.77
N ILE A 205 20.22 -3.28 -3.04
CA ILE A 205 20.65 -4.03 -1.86
C ILE A 205 21.27 -5.36 -2.33
N PRO A 206 22.53 -5.68 -1.98
CA PRO A 206 23.08 -7.01 -2.21
C PRO A 206 22.45 -7.99 -1.21
N SER A 207 21.67 -8.96 -1.70
CA SER A 207 21.13 -10.03 -0.85
C SER A 207 20.92 -11.32 -1.66
N PRO A 208 20.77 -12.49 -1.01
CA PRO A 208 20.45 -13.73 -1.69
C PRO A 208 19.16 -13.57 -2.53
N ARG A 209 19.15 -14.11 -3.75
CA ARG A 209 18.02 -13.94 -4.69
C ARG A 209 16.66 -14.35 -4.10
N ALA A 210 16.63 -15.42 -3.31
CA ALA A 210 15.40 -15.88 -2.66
C ALA A 210 14.88 -14.89 -1.61
N PHE A 211 15.78 -14.27 -0.83
CA PHE A 211 15.45 -13.21 0.12
C PHE A 211 14.82 -12.02 -0.62
N HIS A 212 15.48 -11.55 -1.68
CA HIS A 212 14.95 -10.48 -2.55
C HIS A 212 13.56 -10.78 -3.09
N LEU A 213 13.32 -11.98 -3.62
CA LEU A 213 12.02 -12.35 -4.18
C LEU A 213 10.92 -12.23 -3.12
N SER A 214 11.14 -12.86 -1.97
CA SER A 214 10.15 -12.90 -0.89
C SER A 214 9.84 -11.54 -0.27
N VAL A 215 10.86 -10.75 0.07
CA VAL A 215 10.70 -9.42 0.67
C VAL A 215 9.94 -8.49 -0.29
N ASN A 216 10.30 -8.51 -1.57
CA ASN A 216 9.65 -7.67 -2.57
C ASN A 216 8.23 -8.14 -2.84
N LEU A 217 8.01 -9.46 -2.90
CA LEU A 217 6.68 -10.02 -3.10
C LEU A 217 5.75 -9.67 -1.94
N ILE A 218 6.19 -9.77 -0.68
CA ILE A 218 5.42 -9.30 0.49
C ILE A 218 5.15 -7.80 0.37
N ALA A 219 6.17 -7.00 0.07
CA ALA A 219 6.02 -5.55 -0.05
C ALA A 219 4.96 -5.18 -1.11
N PHE A 220 5.07 -5.73 -2.32
CA PHE A 220 4.12 -5.47 -3.41
C PHE A 220 2.73 -6.03 -3.13
N LEU A 221 2.61 -7.21 -2.51
CA LEU A 221 1.31 -7.79 -2.13
C LEU A 221 0.58 -6.88 -1.14
N ARG A 222 1.29 -6.35 -0.15
CA ARG A 222 0.74 -5.40 0.84
C ARG A 222 0.45 -4.03 0.25
N LEU A 223 1.14 -3.68 -0.84
CA LEU A 223 0.99 -2.39 -1.53
C LEU A 223 -0.06 -2.35 -2.62
N ARG A 224 -0.62 -3.50 -3.01
CA ARG A 224 -1.69 -3.55 -4.00
C ARG A 224 -2.97 -2.94 -3.39
N TYR A 225 -3.02 -1.62 -3.37
CA TYR A 225 -4.15 -0.90 -2.83
C TYR A 225 -5.30 -0.96 -3.83
N SER A 226 -6.40 -1.60 -3.45
CA SER A 226 -7.66 -1.65 -4.24
C SER A 226 -7.55 -2.20 -5.67
N SER A 227 -6.42 -2.81 -6.02
CA SER A 227 -6.24 -3.48 -7.30
C SER A 227 -7.23 -4.64 -7.44
N LYS A 228 -7.80 -4.75 -8.62
CA LYS A 228 -8.78 -5.73 -9.06
C LYS A 228 -8.15 -6.60 -10.11
N ALA A 229 -8.57 -7.85 -10.09
CA ALA A 229 -8.26 -8.82 -11.11
C ALA A 229 -9.57 -9.38 -11.66
N THR A 230 -9.57 -9.70 -12.95
CA THR A 230 -10.68 -10.47 -13.55
C THR A 230 -10.63 -11.92 -13.10
N ILE A 231 -9.41 -12.45 -12.93
CA ILE A 231 -9.13 -13.78 -12.41
C ILE A 231 -8.28 -13.60 -11.16
N ASP A 232 -8.72 -14.12 -10.01
CA ASP A 232 -8.08 -13.85 -8.72
C ASP A 232 -6.57 -14.19 -8.70
N HIS A 233 -6.12 -15.18 -9.48
CA HIS A 233 -4.71 -15.52 -9.67
C HIS A 233 -3.84 -14.34 -10.11
N ASP A 234 -4.39 -13.40 -10.89
CA ASP A 234 -3.64 -12.23 -11.37
C ASP A 234 -3.23 -11.29 -10.22
N LEU A 235 -3.87 -11.40 -9.05
CA LEU A 235 -3.45 -10.67 -7.85
C LEU A 235 -2.03 -11.07 -7.40
N PHE A 236 -1.57 -12.27 -7.77
CA PHE A 236 -0.20 -12.72 -7.57
C PHE A 236 0.64 -12.55 -8.84
N TYR A 237 0.15 -13.00 -9.99
CA TYR A 237 0.93 -13.01 -11.23
C TYR A 237 1.18 -11.60 -11.79
N GLY A 238 0.24 -10.67 -11.56
CA GLY A 238 0.42 -9.25 -11.86
C GLY A 238 1.58 -8.64 -11.07
N ILE A 239 1.82 -9.09 -9.85
CA ILE A 239 2.96 -8.64 -9.03
C ILE A 239 4.25 -9.37 -9.40
N LEU A 240 4.19 -10.68 -9.65
CA LEU A 240 5.37 -11.45 -10.04
C LEU A 240 6.06 -10.88 -11.28
N GLY A 241 5.30 -10.33 -12.24
CA GLY A 241 5.91 -9.70 -13.42
C GLY A 241 6.79 -8.49 -13.09
N LEU A 242 6.66 -7.88 -11.91
CA LEU A 242 7.57 -6.84 -11.42
C LEU A 242 8.95 -7.38 -11.03
N LEU A 243 9.03 -8.69 -10.78
CA LEU A 243 10.20 -9.41 -10.29
C LEU A 243 10.89 -10.20 -11.41
N TYR A 244 10.71 -9.82 -12.69
CA TYR A 244 11.19 -10.59 -13.84
C TYR A 244 12.71 -10.77 -13.93
N GLU A 245 13.48 -9.96 -13.22
CA GLU A 245 14.95 -10.06 -13.13
C GLU A 245 15.41 -11.15 -12.15
N VAL A 246 14.50 -11.66 -11.33
CA VAL A 246 14.75 -12.72 -10.35
C VAL A 246 14.18 -14.03 -10.90
N GLU A 247 14.97 -15.09 -10.81
CA GLU A 247 14.50 -16.43 -11.15
C GLU A 247 13.37 -16.84 -10.19
N VAL A 248 12.17 -16.97 -10.73
CA VAL A 248 10.98 -17.38 -9.96
C VAL A 248 11.02 -18.90 -9.81
N PRO A 249 11.00 -19.43 -8.57
CA PRO A 249 10.97 -20.87 -8.33
C PRO A 249 9.81 -21.53 -9.10
N PRO A 250 9.96 -22.78 -9.59
CA PRO A 250 8.90 -23.47 -10.33
C PRO A 250 7.55 -23.49 -9.60
N ALA A 251 7.57 -23.59 -8.27
CA ALA A 251 6.39 -23.54 -7.42
C ALA A 251 5.62 -22.21 -7.53
N LEU A 252 6.27 -21.09 -7.80
CA LEU A 252 5.59 -19.79 -7.91
C LEU A 252 5.30 -19.40 -9.35
N GLN A 253 5.61 -20.26 -10.34
CA GLN A 253 5.34 -19.91 -11.72
C GLN A 253 3.82 -19.83 -11.98
N PRO A 254 3.40 -18.96 -12.92
CA PRO A 254 1.99 -18.87 -13.28
C PRO A 254 1.40 -20.21 -13.76
N ASP A 255 0.41 -20.70 -13.03
CA ASP A 255 -0.41 -21.85 -13.39
C ASP A 255 -1.87 -21.54 -13.05
N TYR A 256 -2.67 -21.27 -14.08
CA TYR A 256 -4.10 -21.00 -13.93
C TYR A 256 -4.96 -22.27 -13.78
N ARG A 257 -4.34 -23.47 -13.83
CA ARG A 257 -5.06 -24.75 -13.64
C ARG A 257 -5.25 -25.08 -12.17
N GLN A 258 -4.41 -24.54 -11.28
CA GLN A 258 -4.56 -24.73 -9.85
C GLN A 258 -5.69 -23.87 -9.29
N SER A 259 -6.31 -24.31 -8.19
CA SER A 259 -7.30 -23.50 -7.47
C SER A 259 -6.65 -22.26 -6.82
N PHE A 260 -7.45 -21.24 -6.56
CA PHE A 260 -6.95 -20.02 -5.90
C PHE A 260 -6.47 -20.29 -4.47
N GLU A 261 -7.12 -21.22 -3.78
CA GLU A 261 -6.80 -21.72 -2.45
C GLU A 261 -5.40 -22.36 -2.43
N GLN A 262 -5.14 -23.28 -3.36
CA GLN A 262 -3.83 -23.92 -3.52
C GLN A 262 -2.73 -22.90 -3.84
N LEU A 263 -2.99 -21.98 -4.77
CA LEU A 263 -2.08 -20.89 -5.12
C LEU A 263 -1.73 -20.07 -3.88
N THR A 264 -2.74 -19.65 -3.12
CA THR A 264 -2.56 -18.78 -1.96
C THR A 264 -1.80 -19.48 -0.84
N LEU A 265 -2.11 -20.76 -0.57
CA LEU A 265 -1.36 -21.59 0.36
C LEU A 265 0.12 -21.70 -0.07
N GLN A 266 0.38 -21.98 -1.34
CA GLN A 266 1.72 -22.15 -1.87
C GLN A 266 2.57 -20.87 -1.75
N TYR A 267 2.00 -19.72 -2.12
CA TYR A 267 2.67 -18.43 -1.95
C TYR A 267 2.93 -18.11 -0.49
N THR A 268 1.94 -18.31 0.38
CA THR A 268 2.09 -18.03 1.81
C THR A 268 3.16 -18.92 2.43
N ARG A 269 3.21 -20.22 2.07
CA ARG A 269 4.29 -21.13 2.50
C ARG A 269 5.66 -20.64 2.04
N TYR A 270 5.78 -20.17 0.80
CA TYR A 270 7.05 -19.66 0.29
C TYR A 270 7.51 -18.42 1.04
N LEU A 271 6.61 -17.45 1.25
CA LEU A 271 6.88 -16.18 1.92
C LEU A 271 7.23 -16.34 3.40
N ILE A 272 6.57 -17.28 4.08
CA ILE A 272 6.93 -17.64 5.46
C ILE A 272 8.20 -18.47 5.47
N GLY A 273 8.42 -19.38 4.50
CA GLY A 273 9.63 -20.21 4.47
C GLY A 273 10.90 -19.41 4.16
N ASN A 274 10.78 -18.31 3.42
CA ASN A 274 11.88 -17.48 2.95
C ASN A 274 11.46 -16.02 3.07
N PRO A 275 12.05 -15.19 3.94
CA PRO A 275 13.20 -15.45 4.82
C PRO A 275 12.82 -15.84 6.26
N LYS A 276 11.70 -16.55 6.51
CA LYS A 276 11.06 -16.64 7.86
C LYS A 276 10.29 -15.38 8.25
N ASP A 277 9.70 -14.71 7.26
CA ASP A 277 8.94 -13.49 7.47
C ASP A 277 7.46 -13.78 7.75
N LEU A 278 7.00 -13.38 8.94
CA LEU A 278 5.62 -13.57 9.39
C LEU A 278 4.70 -12.39 9.08
N ARG A 279 5.20 -11.30 8.47
CA ARG A 279 4.38 -10.09 8.19
C ARG A 279 3.16 -10.38 7.32
N ILE A 280 3.21 -11.43 6.51
CA ILE A 280 2.08 -11.88 5.69
C ILE A 280 0.87 -12.34 6.52
N LEU A 281 1.10 -12.77 7.77
CA LEU A 281 0.03 -13.20 8.69
C LEU A 281 -0.86 -12.05 9.14
N GLU A 282 -0.38 -10.80 9.07
CA GLU A 282 -1.21 -9.63 9.36
C GLU A 282 -2.44 -9.51 8.43
N GLU A 283 -2.40 -10.20 7.29
CA GLU A 283 -3.43 -10.15 6.25
C GLU A 283 -4.51 -11.26 6.42
N THR A 284 -4.47 -12.03 7.51
CA THR A 284 -5.38 -13.15 7.78
C THR A 284 -6.73 -12.75 8.41
N TYR A 285 -6.94 -11.45 8.66
CA TYR A 285 -8.13 -10.91 9.35
C TYR A 285 -9.48 -11.23 8.66
N LYS A 286 -9.52 -11.47 7.35
CA LYS A 286 -10.72 -11.81 6.58
C LYS A 286 -10.49 -13.05 5.73
N ASN A 287 -10.32 -14.20 6.37
CA ASN A 287 -10.09 -15.44 5.66
C ASN A 287 -11.41 -16.14 5.31
N HIS A 288 -11.75 -16.18 4.02
CA HIS A 288 -12.90 -16.92 3.48
C HIS A 288 -12.45 -18.04 2.53
N LEU A 289 -11.17 -18.43 2.58
CA LEU A 289 -10.68 -19.55 1.80
C LEU A 289 -11.22 -20.85 2.40
N LEU A 290 -11.95 -21.60 1.60
CA LEU A 290 -12.36 -22.96 1.96
C LEU A 290 -11.13 -23.87 1.92
N ASP A 291 -11.08 -24.85 2.82
CA ASP A 291 -10.03 -25.88 2.84
C ASP A 291 -8.58 -25.35 2.95
N CYS A 292 -8.40 -24.11 3.41
CA CYS A 292 -7.09 -23.51 3.71
C CYS A 292 -6.87 -23.41 5.22
N PRO A 293 -5.61 -23.55 5.70
CA PRO A 293 -5.28 -23.23 7.08
C PRO A 293 -5.61 -21.78 7.43
N SER A 294 -5.95 -21.54 8.71
CA SER A 294 -6.35 -20.21 9.19
C SER A 294 -5.28 -19.13 9.02
N TRP A 295 -4.00 -19.52 8.98
CA TRP A 295 -2.86 -18.63 8.78
C TRP A 295 -2.60 -18.27 7.31
N VAL A 296 -3.34 -18.86 6.36
CA VAL A 296 -3.25 -18.51 4.94
C VAL A 296 -4.20 -17.35 4.65
N PRO A 297 -3.70 -16.16 4.28
CA PRO A 297 -4.55 -14.98 4.06
C PRO A 297 -5.37 -15.08 2.78
N ASP A 298 -6.65 -14.69 2.82
CA ASP A 298 -7.44 -14.54 1.60
C ASP A 298 -7.09 -13.24 0.86
N MET A 299 -6.39 -13.42 -0.25
CA MET A 299 -5.80 -12.34 -1.02
C MET A 299 -6.85 -11.57 -1.85
N ARG A 300 -8.09 -12.04 -1.97
CA ARG A 300 -9.16 -11.31 -2.68
C ARG A 300 -9.61 -10.05 -1.94
N HIS A 301 -9.39 -10.01 -0.62
CA HIS A 301 -9.80 -8.87 0.18
C HIS A 301 -8.75 -7.75 0.17
N ARG A 302 -9.25 -6.52 0.18
CA ARG A 302 -8.41 -5.33 0.24
C ARG A 302 -7.61 -5.33 1.54
N MET A 303 -6.29 -5.36 1.40
CA MET A 303 -5.39 -5.09 2.51
C MET A 303 -5.55 -3.62 2.91
N ARG A 304 -5.69 -3.36 4.21
CA ARG A 304 -5.59 -1.98 4.68
C ARG A 304 -4.12 -1.58 4.52
N PRO A 305 -3.81 -0.44 3.89
CA PRO A 305 -2.45 0.06 3.85
C PRO A 305 -2.04 0.28 5.30
N ARG A 306 -1.20 -0.60 5.81
CA ARG A 306 -0.59 -0.49 7.12
C ARG A 306 0.80 0.11 6.95
N ASP A 307 1.30 0.69 8.03
CA ASP A 307 2.65 1.21 8.12
C ASP A 307 3.67 0.19 7.60
N PHE A 308 4.12 0.41 6.37
CA PHE A 308 5.23 -0.31 5.74
C PHE A 308 6.54 -0.05 6.51
N THR A 309 6.55 1.03 7.30
CA THR A 309 7.63 1.46 8.19
C THR A 309 7.85 0.52 9.37
N LYS A 310 6.95 -0.45 9.63
CA LYS A 310 7.19 -1.45 10.66
C LYS A 310 8.41 -2.29 10.26
N PRO A 311 9.48 -2.28 11.07
CA PRO A 311 10.65 -3.06 10.78
C PRO A 311 10.28 -4.54 10.65
N VAL A 312 10.98 -5.27 9.77
CA VAL A 312 10.92 -6.74 9.80
C VAL A 312 11.34 -7.13 11.21
N PRO A 313 10.46 -7.75 12.02
CA PRO A 313 10.90 -8.26 13.30
C PRO A 313 12.02 -9.25 12.98
N PRO A 314 13.21 -9.16 13.58
CA PRO A 314 14.19 -10.21 13.45
C PRO A 314 13.49 -11.49 13.89
N ALA A 315 13.34 -12.45 12.97
CA ALA A 315 12.72 -13.73 13.25
C ALA A 315 13.64 -14.51 14.19
N MET A 316 13.62 -14.14 15.47
CA MET A 316 14.44 -14.77 16.51
C MET A 316 13.81 -16.09 16.99
N GLY A 317 12.53 -16.33 16.70
CA GLY A 317 11.81 -17.55 17.06
C GLY A 317 11.89 -18.64 16.00
N SER A 318 11.73 -19.89 16.43
CA SER A 318 11.57 -21.02 15.51
C SER A 318 10.25 -20.90 14.72
N VAL A 319 10.36 -20.81 13.40
CA VAL A 319 9.22 -20.89 12.46
C VAL A 319 9.38 -22.17 11.67
N SER A 320 8.36 -23.03 11.68
CA SER A 320 8.33 -24.24 10.86
C SER A 320 6.93 -24.52 10.32
N ILE A 321 6.89 -25.13 9.13
CA ILE A 321 5.65 -25.53 8.48
C ILE A 321 5.70 -27.06 8.38
N SER A 322 4.59 -27.73 8.70
CA SER A 322 4.49 -29.19 8.56
C SER A 322 4.75 -29.64 7.11
N PRO A 323 5.16 -30.90 6.88
CA PRO A 323 5.46 -31.40 5.53
C PRO A 323 4.29 -31.23 4.55
N ASP A 324 3.07 -31.50 5.00
CA ASP A 324 1.84 -31.30 4.23
C ASP A 324 1.51 -29.81 3.95
N GLY A 325 2.11 -28.89 4.70
CA GLY A 325 1.88 -27.46 4.58
C GLY A 325 0.65 -26.94 5.30
N LEU A 326 -0.01 -27.75 6.12
CA LEU A 326 -1.29 -27.38 6.70
C LEU A 326 -1.15 -26.79 8.11
N GLN A 327 -0.03 -27.03 8.78
CA GLN A 327 0.24 -26.55 10.12
C GLN A 327 1.44 -25.61 10.13
N LEU A 328 1.26 -24.44 10.74
CA LEU A 328 2.30 -23.47 11.01
C LEU A 328 2.62 -23.51 12.50
N GLN A 329 3.89 -23.77 12.83
CA GLN A 329 4.41 -23.68 14.18
C GLN A 329 5.27 -22.42 14.28
N VAL A 330 4.92 -21.57 15.24
CA VAL A 330 5.63 -20.33 15.56
C VAL A 330 5.86 -20.26 17.05
N GLU A 331 7.05 -19.84 17.45
CA GLU A 331 7.34 -19.47 18.82
C GLU A 331 6.84 -18.04 19.09
N GLY A 332 6.18 -17.85 20.22
CA GLY A 332 5.64 -16.54 20.60
C GLY A 332 5.28 -16.47 22.06
N SER A 333 5.00 -15.26 22.53
CA SER A 333 4.51 -15.02 23.89
C SER A 333 3.01 -14.70 23.84
N MET A 334 2.25 -15.23 24.79
CA MET A 334 0.86 -14.84 24.97
C MET A 334 0.83 -13.40 25.48
N VAL A 335 0.44 -12.47 24.60
CA VAL A 335 0.32 -11.04 24.94
C VAL A 335 -0.98 -10.80 25.71
N ASP A 336 -2.07 -11.38 25.23
CA ASP A 336 -3.40 -11.22 25.83
C ASP A 336 -4.33 -12.37 25.41
N LYS A 337 -5.50 -12.46 26.03
CA LYS A 337 -6.58 -13.39 25.71
C LYS A 337 -7.80 -12.62 25.20
N ILE A 338 -8.07 -12.72 23.91
CA ILE A 338 -9.32 -12.19 23.34
C ILE A 338 -10.49 -13.01 23.90
N LEU A 339 -11.41 -12.32 24.56
CA LEU A 339 -12.65 -12.94 25.02
C LEU A 339 -13.65 -12.96 23.87
N PRO A 340 -14.32 -14.10 23.62
CA PRO A 340 -15.35 -14.18 22.60
C PRO A 340 -16.50 -13.23 22.97
N CYS A 341 -16.78 -12.27 22.09
CA CYS A 341 -17.98 -11.45 22.16
C CYS A 341 -19.09 -12.13 21.35
N THR A 342 -20.14 -12.62 21.99
CA THR A 342 -21.35 -13.14 21.35
C THR A 342 -22.28 -11.99 20.95
N CYS A 343 -21.75 -10.95 20.29
CA CYS A 343 -22.52 -9.77 19.89
C CYS A 343 -23.25 -9.95 18.54
N CYS A 344 -23.11 -11.10 17.87
CA CYS A 344 -23.57 -11.29 16.49
C CYS A 344 -25.11 -11.44 16.34
N GLU A 345 -25.89 -11.34 17.42
CA GLU A 345 -27.36 -11.49 17.39
C GLU A 345 -28.11 -10.22 17.82
N LEU A 346 -27.42 -9.08 18.00
CA LEU A 346 -28.09 -7.83 18.33
C LEU A 346 -28.59 -7.15 17.04
N ASP A 347 -29.88 -7.35 16.74
CA ASP A 347 -30.63 -6.47 15.82
C ASP A 347 -30.52 -5.03 16.35
N HIS A 348 -29.78 -4.18 15.64
CA HIS A 348 -29.36 -2.87 16.12
C HIS A 348 -30.49 -1.82 16.05
N ASP A 349 -31.19 -1.59 17.17
CA ASP A 349 -32.05 -0.40 17.39
C ASP A 349 -31.44 0.56 18.43
N GLY A 350 -30.10 0.71 18.48
CA GLY A 350 -29.46 1.74 19.30
C GLY A 350 -27.94 1.61 19.42
N ALA A 351 -27.20 2.67 19.06
CA ALA A 351 -25.75 2.72 19.28
C ALA A 351 -25.38 2.73 20.79
N GLU A 352 -26.27 3.24 21.64
CA GLU A 352 -26.09 3.26 23.09
C GLU A 352 -26.17 1.86 23.70
N ASP A 353 -27.12 1.03 23.27
CA ASP A 353 -27.28 -0.35 23.76
C ASP A 353 -26.07 -1.23 23.40
N VAL A 354 -25.49 -1.01 22.22
CA VAL A 354 -24.26 -1.69 21.79
C VAL A 354 -23.07 -1.28 22.66
N LEU A 355 -22.96 0.02 23.00
CA LEU A 355 -21.89 0.52 23.85
C LEU A 355 -22.01 0.03 25.29
N GLU A 356 -23.21 0.04 25.87
CA GLU A 356 -23.47 -0.47 27.21
C GLU A 356 -23.20 -1.99 27.29
N PHE A 357 -23.63 -2.74 26.28
CA PHE A 357 -23.31 -4.16 26.16
C PHE A 357 -21.80 -4.42 26.07
N LEU A 358 -21.08 -3.71 25.19
CA LEU A 358 -19.64 -3.84 25.06
C LEU A 358 -18.93 -3.49 26.37
N GLN A 359 -19.37 -2.42 27.05
CA GLN A 359 -18.82 -2.02 28.33
C GLN A 359 -19.02 -3.12 29.39
N ASN A 360 -20.19 -3.73 29.44
CA ASN A 360 -20.49 -4.85 30.35
C ASN A 360 -19.67 -6.11 30.03
N VAL A 361 -19.54 -6.47 28.75
CA VAL A 361 -18.70 -7.61 28.32
C VAL A 361 -17.23 -7.38 28.67
N ILE A 362 -16.72 -6.17 28.43
CA ILE A 362 -15.36 -5.77 28.78
C ILE A 362 -15.15 -5.82 30.29
N LEU A 363 -16.08 -5.27 31.08
CA LEU A 363 -16.03 -5.26 32.55
C LEU A 363 -16.04 -6.66 33.14
N VAL A 364 -16.96 -7.53 32.70
CA VAL A 364 -17.06 -8.92 33.14
C VAL A 364 -15.81 -9.71 32.72
N GLY A 365 -15.32 -9.47 31.52
CA GLY A 365 -14.09 -10.05 31.01
C GLY A 365 -12.87 -9.69 31.84
N ALA A 366 -12.68 -8.40 32.08
CA ALA A 366 -11.58 -7.86 32.87
C ALA A 366 -11.65 -8.29 34.34
N ALA A 367 -12.86 -8.36 34.93
CA ALA A 367 -13.09 -8.91 36.27
C ALA A 367 -12.60 -10.35 36.37
N ARG A 368 -12.94 -11.18 35.38
CA ARG A 368 -12.54 -12.59 35.32
C ARG A 368 -11.03 -12.76 35.15
N ILE A 369 -10.38 -11.91 34.36
CA ILE A 369 -8.91 -11.94 34.14
C ILE A 369 -8.17 -11.50 35.39
N THR A 370 -8.62 -10.44 36.03
CA THR A 370 -7.95 -9.84 37.21
C THR A 370 -8.31 -10.52 38.52
N ASN A 371 -9.26 -11.46 38.50
CA ASN A 371 -9.88 -12.06 39.69
C ASN A 371 -10.44 -11.01 40.66
N ARG A 372 -10.98 -9.92 40.10
CA ARG A 372 -11.64 -8.81 40.83
C ARG A 372 -13.12 -8.79 40.47
N THR A 373 -13.94 -8.09 41.25
CA THR A 373 -15.33 -7.82 40.89
C THR A 373 -15.40 -6.73 39.81
N SER A 374 -16.43 -6.73 38.96
CA SER A 374 -16.57 -5.75 37.86
C SER A 374 -16.49 -4.29 38.32
N GLY A 375 -16.98 -3.99 39.53
CA GLY A 375 -16.87 -2.65 40.14
C GLY A 375 -15.46 -2.27 40.62
N ALA A 376 -14.55 -3.24 40.78
CA ALA A 376 -13.18 -3.06 41.26
C ALA A 376 -12.11 -3.13 40.15
N VAL A 377 -12.53 -3.30 38.89
CA VAL A 377 -11.62 -3.37 37.73
C VAL A 377 -11.04 -1.99 37.39
N PHE A 378 -11.85 -0.92 37.54
CA PHE A 378 -11.46 0.47 37.22
C PHE A 378 -11.52 1.40 38.43
N GLY A 379 -11.82 0.87 39.62
CA GLY A 379 -11.79 1.61 40.87
C GLY A 379 -10.47 1.39 41.58
N ASP A 380 -9.52 2.27 41.31
CA ASP A 380 -8.41 2.72 42.18
C ASP A 380 -7.96 4.12 41.72
#